data_AF-A0A956JRI9-F1
#
_entry.id   AF-A0A956JRI9-F1
#
_cell.length_a   1.000
_cell.length_b   1.000
_cell.length_c   1.000
_cell.angle_alpha   90.00
_cell.angle_beta   90.00
_cell.angle_gamma   90.00
#
_symmetry.space_group_name_H-M   'P 1'
#
loop_
_entity.id
_entity.type
_entity.pdbx_description
1 polymer ?
#
loop_
_entity_poly.entity_id
_entity_poly.type
_entity_poly.pdbx_seq_one_letter_code
_entity_poly.pdbx_strand_id
1 'polypeptide(L)'
;MMREALLASLLVASLAGATGCSKDVPTSVLLTIEAEQGVGELDAISLDIFDAQGIAVSGRRLHAGGSTPLSLPATLVLFPPEVGPIRVRAIGTFGAVARAEGAVQIAPRAGEQIEATLRLAIGRLPDRDGDGVPDAVDNCPDTPNPAQRPCTSDDGGSDADADGDAGTADTTRDVASDLDATSDGDATRDGPDATVDSGVDSNDATVDTLSPDSTRDSSIDGPPCSCPLGCKPQSSVCRRLVPSGGFSTTTYLNLSTVTSNTTINTTTCVGFGLSGTVQMVGGVTACVLALRQLTISSGATVSVSGDNPLVLLVDGDVAINGGLDVGAKANQPGPGGYLGGDTSINGPGVPGMGPGGGQVCQCGSITNDDCGGGGAGYGNAGAAGGDEGNGCGTSSTGGSSYGSPTLVPLQGGSGGGGNGQISGPGVQGGGGGGALQISAQGTITINGFINAAGGGGEGGPSFGGPPGGGGGSGGAVLLEGERILGTGIIAANGGGGGAGDDLACGFAGDGQDGALLSAARGGTVAGPCGDGGDGATAASPAQPGGSSGPDLSGGGGGGGIGRLRFNMYSGSLPGALTLSGVSSTGSAAVN
;
A
#
# COMPACT_ATOMS: atom_id res chain seq x y z
N MET A 1 -16.60 -18.67 -9.75
CA MET A 1 -15.33 -19.30 -10.18
C MET A 1 -14.85 -18.58 -11.43
N MET A 2 -13.54 -18.35 -11.56
CA MET A 2 -12.84 -17.88 -12.77
C MET A 2 -13.43 -16.67 -13.51
N ARG A 3 -13.02 -15.47 -13.06
CA ARG A 3 -12.87 -14.25 -13.87
C ARG A 3 -11.71 -13.44 -13.29
N GLU A 4 -10.50 -13.63 -13.79
CA GLU A 4 -9.38 -12.67 -13.77
C GLU A 4 -8.34 -13.12 -14.81
N ALA A 5 -7.97 -12.25 -15.75
CA ALA A 5 -6.88 -12.48 -16.71
C ALA A 5 -6.46 -11.18 -17.42
N LEU A 6 -5.60 -10.37 -16.80
CA LEU A 6 -4.82 -9.35 -17.50
C LEU A 6 -3.43 -9.92 -17.77
N LEU A 7 -3.01 -10.03 -19.04
CA LEU A 7 -1.63 -10.30 -19.41
C LEU A 7 -0.99 -9.07 -20.08
N ALA A 8 -0.65 -8.07 -19.27
CA ALA A 8 0.21 -6.97 -19.70
C ALA A 8 1.68 -7.45 -19.78
N SER A 9 1.95 -8.32 -20.76
CA SER A 9 3.26 -8.93 -21.03
C SER A 9 3.73 -8.58 -22.44
N LEU A 10 4.87 -7.92 -22.55
CA LEU A 10 5.50 -7.56 -23.81
C LEU A 10 6.05 -8.83 -24.51
N LEU A 11 5.26 -9.42 -25.42
CA LEU A 11 5.63 -10.63 -26.15
C LEU A 11 5.53 -10.45 -27.67
N VAL A 12 6.65 -10.16 -28.32
CA VAL A 12 6.80 -10.32 -29.77
C VAL A 12 6.93 -11.82 -30.07
N ALA A 13 5.82 -12.47 -30.43
CA ALA A 13 5.78 -13.86 -30.88
C ALA A 13 5.01 -13.97 -32.20
N SER A 14 5.55 -14.73 -33.15
CA SER A 14 5.05 -14.85 -34.52
C SER A 14 3.77 -15.68 -34.64
N LEU A 15 2.98 -15.41 -35.69
CA LEU A 15 1.83 -16.23 -36.09
C LEU A 15 2.21 -17.72 -36.22
N ALA A 16 1.60 -18.56 -35.39
CA ALA A 16 1.49 -20.01 -35.59
C ALA A 16 0.04 -20.42 -35.34
N GLY A 17 -0.66 -20.85 -36.38
CA GLY A 17 -2.09 -21.18 -36.29
C GLY A 17 -2.35 -22.50 -35.57
N ALA A 18 -3.21 -22.48 -34.55
CA ALA A 18 -3.73 -23.67 -33.88
C ALA A 18 -5.27 -23.63 -33.86
N THR A 19 -5.92 -24.61 -34.51
CA THR A 19 -7.37 -24.70 -34.60
C THR A 19 -7.96 -25.37 -33.37
N GLY A 20 -8.57 -24.60 -32.47
CA GLY A 20 -9.21 -25.12 -31.25
C GLY A 20 -10.06 -24.07 -30.54
N CYS A 21 -11.24 -23.76 -31.09
CA CYS A 21 -12.10 -22.70 -30.56
C CYS A 21 -12.78 -23.08 -29.23
N SER A 22 -12.29 -22.55 -28.11
CA SER A 22 -13.16 -22.18 -27.00
C SER A 22 -13.66 -20.75 -27.24
N LYS A 23 -14.96 -20.50 -27.13
CA LYS A 23 -15.54 -19.15 -27.30
C LYS A 23 -15.54 -18.40 -25.97
N ASP A 24 -14.44 -17.70 -25.71
CA ASP A 24 -14.42 -16.44 -24.96
C ASP A 24 -13.12 -15.71 -25.35
N VAL A 25 -13.23 -14.76 -26.29
CA VAL A 25 -12.15 -13.79 -26.53
C VAL A 25 -12.24 -12.77 -25.39
N PRO A 26 -11.19 -12.55 -24.58
CA PRO A 26 -11.27 -11.58 -23.51
C PRO A 26 -11.29 -10.16 -24.09
N THR A 27 -12.18 -9.31 -23.58
CA THR A 27 -12.18 -7.87 -23.90
C THR A 27 -10.80 -7.30 -23.60
N SER A 28 -10.21 -6.66 -24.60
CA SER A 28 -8.84 -6.15 -24.50
C SER A 28 -8.66 -4.86 -25.29
N VAL A 29 -7.66 -4.08 -24.88
CA VAL A 29 -7.29 -2.82 -25.50
C VAL A 29 -5.81 -2.89 -25.83
N LEU A 30 -5.49 -2.84 -27.12
CA LEU A 30 -4.13 -2.63 -27.62
C LEU A 30 -3.84 -1.13 -27.56
N LEU A 31 -3.31 -0.67 -26.42
CA LEU A 31 -2.99 0.73 -26.19
C LEU A 31 -1.58 1.03 -26.74
N THR A 32 -1.49 1.87 -27.75
CA THR A 32 -0.22 2.41 -28.24
C THR A 32 0.01 3.78 -27.64
N ILE A 33 1.13 3.95 -26.93
CA ILE A 33 1.60 5.25 -26.46
C ILE A 33 2.60 5.79 -27.48
N GLU A 34 2.36 6.97 -28.01
CA GLU A 34 3.27 7.71 -28.88
C GLU A 34 3.52 9.11 -28.32
N ALA A 35 4.60 9.77 -28.76
CA ALA A 35 4.96 11.12 -28.33
C ALA A 35 4.91 12.10 -29.50
N GLU A 36 4.49 13.33 -29.23
CA GLU A 36 4.43 14.40 -30.24
C GLU A 36 5.82 14.97 -30.57
N GLN A 37 5.95 15.58 -31.75
CA GLN A 37 7.22 16.15 -32.21
C GLN A 37 7.67 17.29 -31.29
N GLY A 38 8.82 17.10 -30.63
CA GLY A 38 9.39 18.05 -29.66
C GLY A 38 9.40 17.54 -28.23
N VAL A 39 8.66 16.47 -27.91
CA VAL A 39 8.92 15.68 -26.70
C VAL A 39 10.33 15.09 -26.82
N GLY A 40 11.16 15.32 -25.80
CA GLY A 40 12.53 14.81 -25.74
C GLY A 40 12.62 13.32 -25.42
N GLU A 41 13.84 12.85 -25.14
CA GLU A 41 14.02 11.51 -24.56
C GLU A 41 13.30 11.41 -23.21
N LEU A 42 12.76 10.22 -22.91
CA LEU A 42 12.06 9.89 -21.68
C LEU A 42 12.69 8.60 -21.13
N ASP A 43 12.96 8.54 -19.83
CA ASP A 43 13.50 7.34 -19.19
C ASP A 43 12.39 6.40 -18.70
N ALA A 44 11.24 6.99 -18.35
CA ALA A 44 10.08 6.27 -17.87
C ALA A 44 8.76 6.96 -18.24
N ILE A 45 7.68 6.19 -18.20
CA ILE A 45 6.29 6.67 -18.27
C ILE A 45 5.54 6.12 -17.06
N SER A 46 4.97 6.97 -16.21
CA SER A 46 3.98 6.56 -15.22
C SER A 46 2.60 6.43 -15.89
N LEU A 47 1.81 5.44 -15.49
CA LEU A 47 0.43 5.25 -15.95
C LEU A 47 -0.57 5.26 -14.78
N ASP A 48 -1.63 6.03 -14.95
CA ASP A 48 -2.85 5.93 -14.17
C ASP A 48 -3.98 5.43 -15.09
N ILE A 49 -4.81 4.52 -14.59
CA ILE A 49 -5.98 3.96 -15.28
C ILE A 49 -7.16 4.05 -14.33
N PHE A 50 -8.23 4.69 -14.77
CA PHE A 50 -9.46 4.86 -14.04
C PHE A 50 -10.61 4.12 -14.75
N ASP A 51 -11.54 3.59 -13.98
CA ASP A 51 -12.77 2.95 -14.46
C ASP A 51 -14.01 3.78 -14.03
N ALA A 52 -15.14 3.12 -13.76
CA ALA A 52 -16.38 3.74 -13.27
C ALA A 52 -16.49 3.78 -11.74
N GLN A 53 -15.53 3.15 -11.04
CA GLN A 53 -15.46 3.03 -9.59
C GLN A 53 -14.34 3.92 -9.01
N GLY A 54 -13.27 4.13 -9.77
CA GLY A 54 -12.24 5.14 -9.52
C GLY A 54 -10.89 4.77 -10.12
N ILE A 55 -9.81 5.03 -9.39
CA ILE A 55 -8.46 4.52 -9.72
C ILE A 55 -8.48 2.98 -9.71
N ALA A 56 -8.27 2.38 -10.89
CA ALA A 56 -8.05 0.94 -11.06
C ALA A 56 -6.55 0.58 -11.05
N VAL A 57 -5.70 1.49 -11.56
CA VAL A 57 -4.23 1.43 -11.50
C VAL A 57 -3.71 2.85 -11.33
N SER A 58 -2.69 3.08 -10.50
CA SER A 58 -2.01 4.38 -10.42
C SER A 58 -0.50 4.23 -10.20
N GLY A 59 0.26 5.23 -10.66
CA GLY A 59 1.71 5.30 -10.50
C GLY A 59 2.48 4.23 -11.28
N ARG A 60 1.85 3.57 -12.28
CA ARG A 60 2.39 2.36 -12.88
C ARG A 60 3.52 2.67 -13.85
N ARG A 61 4.74 2.70 -13.32
CA ARG A 61 5.96 3.02 -14.05
C ARG A 61 6.32 1.94 -15.09
N LEU A 62 6.39 2.35 -16.35
CA LEU A 62 7.08 1.67 -17.44
C LEU A 62 8.45 2.32 -17.60
N HIS A 63 9.51 1.53 -17.71
CA HIS A 63 10.88 1.99 -17.95
C HIS A 63 11.64 0.95 -18.77
N ALA A 64 12.68 1.39 -19.49
CA ALA A 64 13.65 0.46 -20.04
C ALA A 64 14.71 0.13 -18.97
N GLY A 65 15.08 -1.13 -18.82
CA GLY A 65 15.92 -1.59 -17.70
C GLY A 65 17.37 -1.13 -17.80
N GLY A 66 17.73 -0.09 -17.04
CA GLY A 66 19.08 0.48 -16.99
C GLY A 66 19.07 1.99 -17.27
N SER A 67 20.19 2.52 -17.78
CA SER A 67 20.33 3.92 -18.19
C SER A 67 20.02 4.11 -19.69
N THR A 68 18.96 3.47 -20.18
CA THR A 68 18.54 3.50 -21.59
C THR A 68 17.20 4.22 -21.71
N PRO A 69 17.06 5.25 -22.58
CA PRO A 69 15.77 5.88 -22.81
C PRO A 69 14.70 4.88 -23.27
N LEU A 70 13.45 5.13 -22.87
CA LEU A 70 12.29 4.34 -23.26
C LEU A 70 11.94 4.62 -24.73
N SER A 71 12.07 3.60 -25.58
CA SER A 71 11.74 3.72 -26.99
C SER A 71 10.22 3.84 -27.20
N LEU A 72 9.80 4.86 -27.95
CA LEU A 72 8.42 5.08 -28.38
C LEU A 72 8.30 4.96 -29.90
N PRO A 73 7.14 4.54 -30.44
CA PRO A 73 5.92 4.18 -29.72
C PRO A 73 6.03 2.86 -28.94
N ALA A 74 5.38 2.79 -27.78
CA ALA A 74 5.30 1.60 -26.93
C ALA A 74 3.86 1.05 -26.92
N THR A 75 3.70 -0.26 -27.05
CA THR A 75 2.38 -0.90 -27.12
C THR A 75 2.14 -1.80 -25.92
N LEU A 76 0.95 -1.66 -25.32
CA LEU A 76 0.47 -2.35 -24.12
C LEU A 76 -0.81 -3.11 -24.44
N VAL A 77 -1.10 -4.16 -23.66
CA VAL A 77 -2.40 -4.83 -23.70
C VAL A 77 -3.07 -4.71 -22.34
N LEU A 78 -4.18 -3.96 -22.30
CA LEU A 78 -5.07 -3.88 -21.14
C LEU A 78 -6.21 -4.90 -21.33
N PHE A 79 -6.73 -5.48 -20.25
CA PHE A 79 -7.92 -6.34 -20.30
C PHE A 79 -8.93 -5.84 -19.23
N PRO A 80 -9.89 -4.99 -19.60
CA PRO A 80 -10.89 -4.48 -18.65
C PRO A 80 -11.65 -5.62 -17.95
N PRO A 81 -11.78 -5.61 -16.60
CA PRO A 81 -12.53 -6.63 -15.88
C PRO A 81 -14.05 -6.52 -16.12
N GLU A 82 -14.52 -5.30 -16.42
CA GLU A 82 -15.90 -4.96 -16.76
C GLU A 82 -15.94 -4.20 -18.10
N VAL A 83 -17.09 -4.22 -18.77
CA VAL A 83 -17.31 -3.52 -20.04
C VAL A 83 -17.90 -2.14 -19.75
N GLY A 84 -17.02 -1.22 -19.34
CA GLY A 84 -17.31 0.20 -19.12
C GLY A 84 -16.21 1.08 -19.71
N PRO A 85 -16.43 2.41 -19.82
CA PRO A 85 -15.40 3.33 -20.30
C PRO A 85 -14.21 3.32 -19.35
N ILE A 86 -13.00 3.12 -19.89
CA ILE A 86 -11.76 3.28 -19.14
C ILE A 86 -11.10 4.59 -19.53
N ARG A 87 -10.45 5.23 -18.57
CA ARG A 87 -9.78 6.53 -18.73
C ARG A 87 -8.31 6.29 -18.42
N VAL A 88 -7.39 6.71 -19.28
CA VAL A 88 -5.95 6.42 -19.13
C VAL A 88 -5.15 7.71 -19.22
N ARG A 89 -4.29 7.93 -18.23
CA ARG A 89 -3.32 9.02 -18.17
C ARG A 89 -1.91 8.44 -18.21
N ALA A 90 -1.01 9.12 -18.91
CA ALA A 90 0.40 8.80 -18.94
C ALA A 90 1.26 10.04 -18.69
N ILE A 91 2.28 9.91 -17.84
CA ILE A 91 3.25 10.97 -17.53
C ILE A 91 4.64 10.49 -17.96
N GLY A 92 5.21 11.11 -18.98
CA GLY A 92 6.60 10.89 -19.41
C GLY A 92 7.58 11.68 -18.55
N THR A 93 8.58 11.01 -17.99
CA THR A 93 9.64 11.60 -17.14
C THR A 93 11.03 11.39 -17.74
N PHE A 94 11.91 12.38 -17.59
CA PHE A 94 13.35 12.26 -17.86
C PHE A 94 14.12 12.68 -16.60
N GLY A 95 14.95 11.78 -16.07
CA GLY A 95 15.32 11.79 -14.66
C GLY A 95 14.06 11.67 -13.77
N ALA A 96 13.99 12.49 -12.72
CA ALA A 96 12.80 12.63 -11.87
C ALA A 96 11.70 13.52 -12.51
N VAL A 97 12.07 14.40 -13.44
CA VAL A 97 11.19 15.51 -13.85
C VAL A 97 10.21 15.10 -14.94
N ALA A 98 8.93 15.42 -14.75
CA ALA A 98 7.92 15.32 -15.80
C ALA A 98 8.29 16.21 -17.01
N ARG A 99 8.10 15.66 -18.21
CA ARG A 99 8.41 16.32 -19.49
C ARG A 99 7.22 16.35 -20.43
N ALA A 100 6.38 15.32 -20.37
CA ALA A 100 5.22 15.19 -21.22
C ALA A 100 4.07 14.51 -20.47
N GLU A 101 2.85 14.81 -20.88
CA GLU A 101 1.64 14.20 -20.36
C GLU A 101 0.68 13.89 -21.51
N GLY A 102 -0.12 12.85 -21.36
CA GLY A 102 -1.09 12.43 -22.34
C GLY A 102 -2.25 11.71 -21.68
N ALA A 103 -3.44 11.87 -22.22
CA ALA A 103 -4.66 11.32 -21.67
C ALA A 103 -5.59 10.83 -22.78
N VAL A 104 -6.34 9.76 -22.53
CA VAL A 104 -7.32 9.21 -23.47
C VAL A 104 -8.46 8.49 -22.73
N GLN A 105 -9.69 8.76 -23.14
CA GLN A 105 -10.86 7.96 -22.77
C GLN A 105 -11.10 6.89 -23.85
N ILE A 106 -11.35 5.65 -23.43
CA ILE A 106 -11.47 4.47 -24.28
C ILE A 106 -12.78 3.77 -23.94
N ALA A 107 -13.48 3.25 -24.95
CA ALA A 107 -14.72 2.47 -24.79
C ALA A 107 -14.50 1.00 -25.23
N PRO A 108 -14.00 0.12 -24.34
CA PRO A 108 -13.84 -1.31 -24.59
C PRO A 108 -15.14 -1.98 -25.04
N ARG A 109 -15.02 -3.01 -25.87
CA ARG A 109 -16.16 -3.77 -26.40
C ARG A 109 -16.16 -5.20 -25.87
N ALA A 110 -17.35 -5.71 -25.55
CA ALA A 110 -17.54 -7.05 -25.02
C ALA A 110 -17.06 -8.12 -26.01
N GLY A 111 -16.02 -8.88 -25.66
CA GLY A 111 -15.47 -9.96 -26.47
C GLY A 111 -14.59 -9.55 -27.66
N GLU A 112 -14.10 -8.30 -27.70
CA GLU A 112 -13.33 -7.73 -28.80
C GLU A 112 -11.99 -7.16 -28.30
N GLN A 113 -10.95 -7.26 -29.12
CA GLN A 113 -9.72 -6.48 -28.95
C GLN A 113 -9.86 -5.19 -29.77
N ILE A 114 -9.82 -4.04 -29.11
CA ILE A 114 -9.83 -2.73 -29.77
C ILE A 114 -8.44 -2.08 -29.73
N GLU A 115 -8.12 -1.25 -30.72
CA GLU A 115 -6.90 -0.43 -30.72
C GLU A 115 -7.21 0.96 -30.16
N ALA A 116 -6.29 1.52 -29.38
CA ALA A 116 -6.37 2.88 -28.85
C ALA A 116 -4.99 3.54 -28.86
N THR A 117 -4.95 4.86 -28.99
CA THR A 117 -3.69 5.62 -29.02
C THR A 117 -3.71 6.73 -27.98
N LEU A 118 -2.70 6.77 -27.11
CA LEU A 118 -2.44 7.86 -26.18
C LEU A 118 -1.26 8.67 -26.72
N ARG A 119 -1.43 9.99 -26.82
CA ARG A 119 -0.39 10.92 -27.26
C ARG A 119 0.18 11.70 -26.08
N LEU A 120 1.49 11.61 -25.88
CA LEU A 120 2.24 12.43 -24.95
C LEU A 120 2.58 13.78 -25.61
N ALA A 121 2.04 14.87 -25.07
CA ALA A 121 2.35 16.24 -25.45
C ALA A 121 3.27 16.90 -24.40
N ILE A 122 3.99 17.96 -24.76
CA ILE A 122 4.96 18.63 -23.87
C ILE A 122 4.23 19.34 -22.70
N GLY A 123 4.72 19.14 -21.48
CA GLY A 123 4.20 19.79 -20.28
C GLY A 123 3.11 18.99 -19.56
N ARG A 124 2.16 19.70 -18.94
CA ARG A 124 0.95 19.15 -18.32
C ARG A 124 -0.28 19.44 -19.19
N LEU A 125 -1.26 18.56 -19.11
CA LEU A 125 -2.59 18.83 -19.65
C LEU A 125 -3.38 19.77 -18.72
N PRO A 126 -4.46 20.42 -19.19
CA PRO A 126 -5.35 21.19 -18.34
C PRO A 126 -5.97 20.32 -17.24
N ASP A 127 -5.99 20.88 -16.05
CA ASP A 127 -6.53 20.38 -14.78
C ASP A 127 -7.10 21.64 -14.12
N ARG A 128 -8.42 21.69 -13.94
CA ARG A 128 -9.16 22.93 -13.65
C ARG A 128 -9.40 23.19 -12.17
N ASP A 129 -9.62 22.13 -11.41
CA ASP A 129 -9.93 22.19 -9.98
C ASP A 129 -8.72 21.83 -9.10
N GLY A 130 -7.65 21.27 -9.70
CA GLY A 130 -6.38 21.00 -9.04
C GLY A 130 -6.29 19.63 -8.38
N ASP A 131 -7.20 18.69 -8.67
CA ASP A 131 -7.20 17.34 -8.08
C ASP A 131 -5.98 16.48 -8.51
N GLY A 132 -5.32 16.86 -9.61
CA GLY A 132 -4.17 16.17 -10.17
C GLY A 132 -4.50 15.25 -11.35
N VAL A 133 -5.75 15.16 -11.80
CA VAL A 133 -6.25 14.39 -12.95
C VAL A 133 -6.74 15.37 -14.04
N PRO A 134 -6.18 15.32 -15.27
CA PRO A 134 -6.56 16.27 -16.31
C PRO A 134 -8.04 16.20 -16.75
N ASP A 135 -8.64 17.36 -17.07
CA ASP A 135 -10.03 17.57 -17.56
C ASP A 135 -10.49 16.54 -18.62
N ALA A 136 -9.55 16.03 -19.43
CA ALA A 136 -9.81 15.09 -20.53
C ALA A 136 -10.04 13.63 -20.08
N VAL A 137 -9.73 13.29 -18.84
CA VAL A 137 -9.87 11.95 -18.24
C VAL A 137 -10.44 11.97 -16.81
N ASP A 138 -10.65 13.14 -16.23
CA ASP A 138 -11.41 13.31 -15.00
C ASP A 138 -12.92 13.00 -15.20
N ASN A 139 -13.60 12.57 -14.14
CA ASN A 139 -15.06 12.42 -14.08
C ASN A 139 -15.80 13.56 -13.37
N CYS A 140 -15.12 14.49 -12.68
CA CYS A 140 -15.74 15.65 -12.02
C CYS A 140 -15.00 17.00 -12.28
N PRO A 141 -14.84 17.51 -13.53
CA PRO A 141 -13.86 18.56 -13.93
C PRO A 141 -14.06 20.00 -13.41
N ASP A 142 -14.74 20.15 -12.28
CA ASP A 142 -15.08 21.37 -11.57
C ASP A 142 -15.24 21.09 -10.04
N THR A 143 -14.77 19.95 -9.51
CA THR A 143 -15.02 19.48 -8.12
C THR A 143 -13.97 18.43 -7.68
N PRO A 144 -12.92 18.80 -6.91
CA PRO A 144 -11.73 17.97 -6.72
C PRO A 144 -12.02 16.60 -6.11
N ASN A 145 -11.71 15.52 -6.84
CA ASN A 145 -11.92 14.15 -6.36
C ASN A 145 -10.76 13.18 -6.71
N PRO A 146 -9.52 13.36 -6.20
CA PRO A 146 -8.30 12.67 -6.71
C PRO A 146 -8.35 11.14 -6.82
N ALA A 147 -9.23 10.47 -6.06
CA ALA A 147 -9.49 9.04 -6.15
C ALA A 147 -10.41 8.61 -7.32
N GLN A 148 -10.94 9.59 -8.07
CA GLN A 148 -11.80 9.50 -9.24
C GLN A 148 -13.12 8.72 -9.02
N ARG A 149 -13.63 8.82 -7.79
CA ARG A 149 -14.90 8.24 -7.36
C ARG A 149 -16.09 8.94 -8.04
N PRO A 150 -17.28 8.31 -8.11
CA PRO A 150 -18.49 8.97 -8.62
C PRO A 150 -18.76 10.29 -7.89
N CYS A 151 -19.05 11.36 -8.63
CA CYS A 151 -19.26 12.70 -8.06
C CYS A 151 -20.47 12.69 -7.11
N THR A 152 -20.22 12.74 -5.81
CA THR A 152 -21.20 13.15 -4.79
C THR A 152 -21.18 14.67 -4.67
N SER A 153 -22.31 15.27 -4.28
CA SER A 153 -22.46 16.73 -4.13
C SER A 153 -22.21 17.15 -2.67
N ASP A 154 -21.55 16.30 -1.89
CA ASP A 154 -21.80 16.14 -0.45
C ASP A 154 -20.52 15.92 0.39
N ASP A 155 -19.34 15.76 -0.23
CA ASP A 155 -18.09 15.38 0.46
C ASP A 155 -16.93 16.40 0.37
N GLY A 156 -17.25 17.67 0.62
CA GLY A 156 -16.45 18.42 1.60
C GLY A 156 -15.42 19.44 1.12
N GLY A 157 -15.51 19.92 -0.12
CA GLY A 157 -15.00 21.27 -0.43
C GLY A 157 -15.78 22.29 0.40
N SER A 158 -15.11 23.15 1.17
CA SER A 158 -15.80 24.02 2.13
C SER A 158 -16.13 25.40 1.56
N ASP A 159 -17.40 25.59 1.18
CA ASP A 159 -18.07 26.89 1.10
C ASP A 159 -18.51 27.33 2.52
N ALA A 160 -18.38 28.57 2.97
CA ALA A 160 -17.99 29.84 2.33
C ALA A 160 -19.05 30.54 1.45
N ASP A 161 -20.33 30.18 1.63
CA ASP A 161 -21.45 31.04 1.23
C ASP A 161 -21.42 32.35 2.01
N ALA A 162 -20.82 33.36 1.39
CA ALA A 162 -20.70 34.73 1.88
C ALA A 162 -21.70 35.68 1.20
N ASP A 163 -22.88 35.19 0.85
CA ASP A 163 -24.04 36.05 0.56
C ASP A 163 -25.10 35.96 1.68
N GLY A 164 -25.71 37.12 1.97
CA GLY A 164 -26.49 37.31 3.19
C GLY A 164 -27.97 37.37 2.92
N ASP A 165 -28.69 36.26 3.09
CA ASP A 165 -30.11 36.27 3.45
C ASP A 165 -30.39 35.48 4.73
N ALA A 166 -31.22 36.05 5.61
CA ALA A 166 -31.38 35.61 7.00
C ALA A 166 -32.66 34.76 7.18
N GLY A 167 -32.69 33.60 6.54
CA GLY A 167 -33.87 32.74 6.40
C GLY A 167 -34.07 31.65 7.48
N THR A 168 -34.23 32.03 8.76
CA THR A 168 -34.81 31.22 9.86
C THR A 168 -34.47 29.72 9.95
N ALA A 169 -33.70 29.32 10.96
CA ALA A 169 -33.52 27.90 11.31
C ALA A 169 -34.83 27.23 11.75
N ASP A 170 -35.13 26.05 11.20
CA ASP A 170 -36.11 25.10 11.73
C ASP A 170 -35.38 23.87 12.32
N THR A 171 -35.90 23.33 13.43
CA THR A 171 -35.22 22.33 14.27
C THR A 171 -36.12 21.15 14.59
N THR A 172 -36.62 20.48 13.55
CA THR A 172 -37.35 19.20 13.70
C THR A 172 -36.70 18.05 12.93
N ARG A 173 -35.89 17.26 13.64
CA ARG A 173 -35.87 15.80 13.40
C ARG A 173 -37.14 15.18 14.00
N ASP A 174 -37.41 13.95 13.58
CA ASP A 174 -38.29 12.99 14.25
C ASP A 174 -39.79 13.34 14.37
N VAL A 175 -40.55 13.10 13.28
CA VAL A 175 -41.81 12.33 13.34
C VAL A 175 -42.21 11.79 11.96
N ALA A 176 -42.44 10.47 11.88
CA ALA A 176 -43.07 9.81 10.73
C ALA A 176 -43.79 8.51 11.17
N SER A 177 -44.70 8.63 12.15
CA SER A 177 -45.48 7.49 12.67
C SER A 177 -46.87 7.94 13.15
N ASP A 178 -47.89 7.51 12.41
CA ASP A 178 -49.33 7.34 12.73
C ASP A 178 -50.02 7.07 11.37
N LEU A 179 -51.08 6.26 11.21
CA LEU A 179 -52.08 5.65 12.11
C LEU A 179 -52.03 4.10 11.94
N ASP A 180 -52.74 3.23 12.67
CA ASP A 180 -53.99 3.33 13.42
C ASP A 180 -53.92 2.68 14.82
N ALA A 181 -54.83 3.08 15.71
CA ALA A 181 -54.96 2.54 17.06
C ALA A 181 -56.32 1.85 17.31
N THR A 182 -56.31 0.78 18.10
CA THR A 182 -57.44 0.42 18.96
C THR A 182 -56.93 -0.02 20.33
N SER A 183 -57.75 0.17 21.36
CA SER A 183 -57.43 -0.13 22.75
C SER A 183 -58.58 -0.86 23.41
N ASP A 184 -58.26 -1.93 24.11
CA ASP A 184 -58.78 -2.21 25.45
C ASP A 184 -57.73 -3.02 26.25
N GLY A 185 -58.02 -3.29 27.52
CA GLY A 185 -57.17 -4.07 28.39
C GLY A 185 -57.83 -4.30 29.75
N ASP A 186 -57.57 -5.48 30.32
CA ASP A 186 -57.92 -5.84 31.72
C ASP A 186 -56.91 -6.88 32.23
N ALA A 187 -56.93 -7.19 33.53
CA ALA A 187 -55.88 -7.95 34.19
C ALA A 187 -56.35 -8.93 35.29
N THR A 188 -55.47 -9.89 35.59
CA THR A 188 -55.43 -10.76 36.80
C THR A 188 -56.34 -11.99 36.87
N ARG A 189 -55.91 -12.94 37.73
CA ARG A 189 -56.63 -14.13 38.27
C ARG A 189 -56.80 -15.35 37.35
N ASP A 190 -56.82 -16.59 37.84
CA ASP A 190 -56.35 -17.19 39.12
C ASP A 190 -56.06 -18.71 38.82
N GLY A 191 -55.31 -19.44 39.68
CA GLY A 191 -55.06 -20.90 39.53
C GLY A 191 -56.16 -21.78 40.17
N PRO A 192 -55.90 -23.04 40.61
CA PRO A 192 -54.66 -23.85 40.54
C PRO A 192 -54.87 -25.38 40.26
N ASP A 193 -53.80 -26.20 40.40
CA ASP A 193 -53.77 -27.68 40.63
C ASP A 193 -54.30 -28.60 39.48
N ALA A 194 -53.99 -29.89 39.30
CA ALA A 194 -53.28 -30.96 40.04
C ALA A 194 -52.86 -32.09 39.03
N THR A 195 -52.02 -33.13 39.22
CA THR A 195 -50.95 -33.60 40.16
C THR A 195 -50.38 -34.95 39.60
N VAL A 196 -49.13 -35.35 39.95
CA VAL A 196 -48.54 -36.72 39.80
C VAL A 196 -48.22 -37.16 38.34
N ASP A 197 -47.15 -37.90 38.00
CA ASP A 197 -46.27 -38.83 38.75
C ASP A 197 -44.75 -38.61 38.52
N SER A 198 -43.90 -39.28 39.32
CA SER A 198 -42.43 -39.16 39.29
C SER A 198 -41.72 -40.50 39.55
N GLY A 199 -40.77 -40.88 38.68
CA GLY A 199 -39.97 -42.09 38.84
C GLY A 199 -38.47 -41.86 38.59
N VAL A 200 -37.69 -41.84 39.67
CA VAL A 200 -36.22 -41.92 39.66
C VAL A 200 -35.82 -43.19 40.38
N ASP A 201 -34.90 -43.97 39.80
CA ASP A 201 -34.05 -44.87 40.57
C ASP A 201 -32.64 -44.91 39.95
N SER A 202 -31.67 -45.41 40.70
CA SER A 202 -30.23 -45.29 40.42
C SER A 202 -29.51 -46.63 40.57
N ASN A 203 -28.40 -46.77 39.83
CA ASN A 203 -27.40 -47.84 39.95
C ASN A 203 -27.85 -49.24 39.49
N ASP A 204 -27.27 -49.71 38.39
CA ASP A 204 -26.56 -50.99 38.42
C ASP A 204 -25.22 -50.83 37.69
N ALA A 205 -24.22 -51.58 38.12
CA ALA A 205 -22.83 -51.49 37.67
C ALA A 205 -22.22 -52.89 37.52
N THR A 206 -22.73 -53.66 36.56
CA THR A 206 -22.12 -54.93 36.17
C THR A 206 -20.96 -54.70 35.20
N VAL A 207 -19.74 -54.82 35.70
CA VAL A 207 -18.57 -55.08 34.85
C VAL A 207 -18.77 -56.43 34.17
N ASP A 208 -18.80 -56.44 32.85
CA ASP A 208 -18.39 -57.62 32.09
C ASP A 208 -17.29 -57.24 31.11
N THR A 209 -16.18 -57.95 31.21
CA THR A 209 -15.02 -57.81 30.33
C THR A 209 -14.95 -59.07 29.48
N LEU A 210 -15.06 -58.95 28.15
CA LEU A 210 -14.14 -59.61 27.21
C LEU A 210 -14.49 -59.36 25.73
N SER A 211 -13.47 -58.85 25.03
CA SER A 211 -13.20 -58.96 23.58
C SER A 211 -13.38 -57.68 22.75
N PRO A 212 -12.31 -57.19 22.08
CA PRO A 212 -12.43 -56.16 21.05
C PRO A 212 -12.94 -56.79 19.74
N ASP A 213 -13.89 -56.16 19.05
CA ASP A 213 -14.06 -56.37 17.62
C ASP A 213 -13.01 -55.51 16.89
N SER A 214 -11.85 -56.11 16.66
CA SER A 214 -10.76 -55.49 15.92
C SER A 214 -10.84 -55.76 14.41
N THR A 215 -12.04 -55.68 13.81
CA THR A 215 -12.21 -55.76 12.35
C THR A 215 -13.28 -54.81 11.79
N ARG A 216 -12.83 -53.82 10.99
CA ARG A 216 -13.62 -52.93 10.09
C ARG A 216 -14.16 -51.60 10.65
N ASP A 217 -13.25 -50.69 11.00
CA ASP A 217 -13.06 -49.55 10.09
C ASP A 217 -11.57 -49.23 9.96
N SER A 218 -11.03 -49.54 8.79
CA SER A 218 -9.66 -49.22 8.39
C SER A 218 -9.67 -48.68 6.96
N SER A 219 -10.69 -47.85 6.67
CA SER A 219 -11.02 -47.37 5.33
C SER A 219 -11.39 -45.87 5.27
N ILE A 220 -11.68 -45.23 6.40
CA ILE A 220 -11.82 -43.77 6.50
C ILE A 220 -10.46 -43.09 6.72
N ASP A 221 -9.56 -43.69 7.51
CA ASP A 221 -8.18 -43.23 7.64
C ASP A 221 -7.38 -43.52 6.37
N GLY A 222 -7.04 -42.45 5.66
CA GLY A 222 -6.09 -42.49 4.54
C GLY A 222 -4.67 -42.85 5.01
N PRO A 223 -3.74 -43.16 4.07
CA PRO A 223 -2.37 -43.53 4.43
C PRO A 223 -1.71 -42.44 5.31
N PRO A 224 -0.97 -42.83 6.37
CA PRO A 224 -0.49 -41.91 7.39
C PRO A 224 0.38 -40.80 6.78
N CYS A 225 -0.11 -39.56 6.87
CA CYS A 225 0.46 -38.43 6.16
C CYS A 225 1.56 -37.73 6.95
N SER A 226 2.82 -38.03 6.63
CA SER A 226 4.01 -37.36 7.18
C SER A 226 4.28 -36.00 6.51
N CYS A 227 3.22 -35.23 6.23
CA CYS A 227 3.26 -33.96 5.50
C CYS A 227 2.97 -32.80 6.47
N PRO A 228 3.78 -31.72 6.53
CA PRO A 228 3.58 -30.61 7.47
C PRO A 228 2.18 -29.96 7.38
N LEU A 229 1.67 -29.80 6.16
CA LEU A 229 0.34 -29.24 5.87
C LEU A 229 -0.75 -30.32 5.74
N GLY A 230 -0.47 -31.55 6.15
CA GLY A 230 -1.32 -32.73 5.94
C GLY A 230 -1.35 -33.23 4.49
N CYS A 231 -2.16 -34.26 4.22
CA CYS A 231 -2.42 -34.78 2.88
C CYS A 231 -3.75 -34.32 2.29
N LYS A 232 -3.87 -34.43 0.97
CA LYS A 232 -5.15 -34.37 0.26
C LYS A 232 -6.07 -35.52 0.72
N PRO A 233 -7.40 -35.31 0.83
CA PRO A 233 -8.32 -36.37 1.23
C PRO A 233 -8.14 -37.65 0.41
N GLN A 234 -8.15 -38.80 1.08
CA GLN A 234 -7.99 -40.13 0.47
C GLN A 234 -6.70 -40.31 -0.37
N SER A 235 -5.65 -39.53 -0.09
CA SER A 235 -4.40 -39.52 -0.86
C SER A 235 -3.16 -39.48 0.03
N SER A 236 -2.03 -39.96 -0.49
CA SER A 236 -0.69 -39.76 0.09
C SER A 236 0.04 -38.53 -0.46
N VAL A 237 -0.66 -37.66 -1.21
CA VAL A 237 -0.11 -36.41 -1.75
C VAL A 237 -0.24 -35.31 -0.72
N CYS A 238 0.89 -34.77 -0.25
CA CYS A 238 0.94 -33.61 0.64
C CYS A 238 0.16 -32.43 0.04
N ARG A 239 -0.56 -31.71 0.90
CA ARG A 239 -1.12 -30.40 0.56
C ARG A 239 0.02 -29.39 0.43
N ARG A 240 -0.19 -28.34 -0.37
CA ARG A 240 0.76 -27.21 -0.46
C ARG A 240 0.09 -25.90 -0.06
N LEU A 241 0.85 -25.04 0.61
CA LEU A 241 0.52 -23.65 0.87
C LEU A 241 0.17 -22.97 -0.46
N VAL A 242 -0.96 -22.28 -0.49
CA VAL A 242 -1.38 -21.38 -1.57
C VAL A 242 -1.12 -19.96 -1.08
N PRO A 243 -0.11 -19.24 -1.61
CA PRO A 243 0.17 -17.87 -1.21
C PRO A 243 -1.05 -16.96 -1.43
N SER A 244 -1.45 -16.16 -0.44
CA SER A 244 -2.69 -15.37 -0.56
C SER A 244 -2.61 -14.29 -1.63
N GLY A 245 -1.40 -13.78 -1.91
CA GLY A 245 -1.11 -12.91 -3.06
C GLY A 245 -1.13 -13.59 -4.44
N GLY A 246 -1.45 -14.88 -4.53
CA GLY A 246 -1.61 -15.63 -5.79
C GLY A 246 -0.33 -15.93 -6.59
N PHE A 247 0.81 -15.36 -6.21
CA PHE A 247 2.12 -15.67 -6.79
C PHE A 247 2.46 -17.16 -6.69
N SER A 248 3.08 -17.73 -7.72
CA SER A 248 3.37 -19.17 -7.76
C SER A 248 4.58 -19.51 -8.63
N THR A 249 5.19 -20.68 -8.43
CA THR A 249 6.39 -21.09 -9.18
C THR A 249 6.44 -22.60 -9.38
N THR A 250 7.00 -23.03 -10.51
CA THR A 250 7.37 -24.43 -10.80
C THR A 250 8.84 -24.73 -10.49
N THR A 251 9.66 -23.71 -10.25
CA THR A 251 11.11 -23.82 -10.10
C THR A 251 11.54 -23.20 -8.78
N TYR A 252 12.24 -23.95 -7.95
CA TYR A 252 12.83 -23.48 -6.68
C TYR A 252 14.35 -23.56 -6.76
N LEU A 253 15.01 -22.46 -6.42
CA LEU A 253 16.46 -22.30 -6.47
C LEU A 253 17.12 -22.97 -5.26
N ASN A 254 18.29 -23.59 -5.49
CA ASN A 254 19.09 -24.19 -4.43
C ASN A 254 19.99 -23.13 -3.76
N LEU A 255 19.37 -22.24 -3.00
CA LEU A 255 20.03 -21.45 -1.96
C LEU A 255 19.73 -22.10 -0.59
N SER A 256 20.63 -21.97 0.38
CA SER A 256 20.38 -22.47 1.75
C SER A 256 20.64 -21.45 2.84
N THR A 257 21.81 -20.78 2.82
CA THR A 257 22.27 -19.90 3.90
C THR A 257 22.93 -18.63 3.36
N VAL A 258 22.51 -17.48 3.90
CA VAL A 258 23.16 -16.18 3.75
C VAL A 258 24.00 -15.93 5.00
N THR A 259 25.31 -15.78 4.84
CA THR A 259 26.29 -15.67 5.94
C THR A 259 26.99 -14.30 6.03
N SER A 260 26.75 -13.42 5.06
CA SER A 260 27.27 -12.05 5.00
C SER A 260 26.19 -11.10 4.52
N ASN A 261 26.41 -9.79 4.69
CA ASN A 261 25.51 -8.79 4.11
C ASN A 261 25.40 -8.96 2.58
N THR A 262 24.20 -8.77 2.06
CA THR A 262 23.88 -8.97 0.64
C THR A 262 22.68 -8.12 0.24
N THR A 263 22.48 -7.91 -1.06
CA THR A 263 21.42 -7.07 -1.60
C THR A 263 20.48 -7.85 -2.52
N ILE A 264 19.22 -7.43 -2.55
CA ILE A 264 18.23 -7.83 -3.55
C ILE A 264 17.76 -6.56 -4.27
N ASN A 265 17.83 -6.56 -5.61
CA ASN A 265 17.22 -5.52 -6.43
C ASN A 265 15.94 -6.08 -7.06
N THR A 266 14.77 -5.53 -6.69
CA THR A 266 13.47 -6.03 -7.15
C THR A 266 13.05 -5.50 -8.52
N THR A 267 13.65 -4.42 -9.01
CA THR A 267 13.45 -3.90 -10.38
C THR A 267 13.97 -4.89 -11.42
N THR A 268 15.23 -5.32 -11.26
CA THR A 268 15.87 -6.37 -12.08
C THR A 268 15.53 -7.79 -11.62
N CYS A 269 14.92 -7.92 -10.44
CA CYS A 269 14.63 -9.16 -9.73
C CYS A 269 15.85 -10.10 -9.60
N VAL A 270 16.96 -9.54 -9.09
CA VAL A 270 18.21 -10.27 -8.80
C VAL A 270 18.51 -10.20 -7.30
N GLY A 271 18.78 -11.36 -6.69
CA GLY A 271 19.06 -11.47 -5.26
C GLY A 271 19.89 -12.71 -4.95
N PHE A 272 20.76 -12.64 -3.93
CA PHE A 272 21.63 -13.76 -3.52
C PHE A 272 22.57 -14.32 -4.63
N GLY A 273 22.84 -13.54 -5.68
CA GLY A 273 23.58 -14.00 -6.87
C GLY A 273 22.74 -14.83 -7.85
N LEU A 274 21.42 -14.79 -7.73
CA LEU A 274 20.45 -15.56 -8.52
C LEU A 274 19.39 -14.61 -9.12
N SER A 275 18.80 -15.01 -10.25
CA SER A 275 17.65 -14.31 -10.85
C SER A 275 16.33 -14.94 -10.38
N GLY A 276 15.38 -14.10 -9.99
CA GLY A 276 13.99 -14.48 -9.73
C GLY A 276 13.12 -14.41 -10.98
N THR A 277 11.81 -14.46 -10.77
CA THR A 277 10.80 -14.20 -11.80
C THR A 277 9.97 -12.98 -11.41
N VAL A 278 9.85 -12.02 -12.31
CA VAL A 278 8.87 -10.93 -12.17
C VAL A 278 7.48 -11.50 -12.50
N GLN A 279 6.49 -11.28 -11.64
CA GLN A 279 5.12 -11.77 -11.83
C GLN A 279 4.09 -10.65 -11.60
N MET A 280 2.98 -10.69 -12.34
CA MET A 280 1.85 -9.79 -12.15
C MET A 280 0.63 -10.57 -11.67
N VAL A 281 0.05 -10.17 -10.54
CA VAL A 281 -1.16 -10.78 -9.94
C VAL A 281 -1.98 -9.66 -9.28
N GLY A 282 -3.28 -9.59 -9.54
CA GLY A 282 -4.16 -8.56 -8.95
C GLY A 282 -3.68 -7.13 -9.21
N GLY A 283 -3.19 -6.84 -10.43
CA GLY A 283 -2.62 -5.54 -10.82
C GLY A 283 -1.20 -5.24 -10.32
N VAL A 284 -0.79 -5.82 -9.18
CA VAL A 284 0.56 -5.67 -8.63
C VAL A 284 1.57 -6.49 -9.43
N THR A 285 2.74 -5.90 -9.70
CA THR A 285 3.91 -6.63 -10.19
C THR A 285 4.93 -6.76 -9.07
N ALA A 286 5.34 -8.00 -8.76
CA ALA A 286 6.30 -8.31 -7.71
C ALA A 286 7.53 -9.05 -8.26
N CYS A 287 8.66 -8.91 -7.59
CA CYS A 287 9.81 -9.78 -7.77
C CYS A 287 9.64 -11.04 -6.91
N VAL A 288 9.55 -12.20 -7.56
CA VAL A 288 9.37 -13.50 -6.90
C VAL A 288 10.69 -14.26 -6.88
N LEU A 289 11.29 -14.43 -5.70
CA LEU A 289 12.42 -15.32 -5.46
C LEU A 289 11.91 -16.64 -4.89
N ALA A 290 12.03 -17.70 -5.68
CA ALA A 290 11.63 -19.05 -5.32
C ALA A 290 12.82 -19.83 -4.76
N LEU A 291 12.80 -20.22 -3.49
CA LEU A 291 13.92 -20.86 -2.78
C LEU A 291 13.50 -22.21 -2.20
N ARG A 292 14.41 -23.18 -2.10
CA ARG A 292 14.07 -24.44 -1.38
C ARG A 292 13.99 -24.26 0.14
N GLN A 293 14.86 -23.42 0.70
CA GLN A 293 14.92 -23.06 2.10
C GLN A 293 15.60 -21.69 2.20
N LEU A 294 15.43 -20.98 3.31
CA LEU A 294 16.14 -19.70 3.53
C LEU A 294 16.62 -19.57 4.96
N THR A 295 17.94 -19.50 5.17
CA THR A 295 18.52 -19.07 6.45
C THR A 295 19.29 -17.77 6.28
N ILE A 296 18.89 -16.71 6.97
CA ILE A 296 19.70 -15.49 7.16
C ILE A 296 20.42 -15.64 8.51
N SER A 297 21.75 -15.69 8.46
CA SER A 297 22.58 -15.94 9.65
C SER A 297 22.61 -14.74 10.59
N SER A 298 22.82 -14.98 11.89
CA SER A 298 23.10 -13.91 12.86
C SER A 298 24.30 -13.07 12.37
N GLY A 299 24.15 -11.74 12.36
CA GLY A 299 25.16 -10.81 11.86
C GLY A 299 25.16 -10.57 10.35
N ALA A 300 24.32 -11.26 9.57
CA ALA A 300 24.10 -10.96 8.15
C ALA A 300 22.80 -10.17 7.96
N THR A 301 22.82 -9.15 7.09
CA THR A 301 21.62 -8.38 6.70
C THR A 301 21.39 -8.50 5.20
N VAL A 302 20.16 -8.83 4.82
CA VAL A 302 19.65 -8.75 3.45
C VAL A 302 18.97 -7.40 3.28
N SER A 303 19.55 -6.50 2.48
CA SER A 303 18.93 -5.20 2.17
C SER A 303 18.27 -5.24 0.80
N VAL A 304 17.08 -4.67 0.67
CA VAL A 304 16.25 -4.80 -0.54
C VAL A 304 15.87 -3.41 -1.06
N SER A 305 15.96 -3.21 -2.37
CA SER A 305 15.53 -1.97 -3.04
C SER A 305 15.00 -2.24 -4.46
N GLY A 306 14.28 -1.28 -5.04
CA GLY A 306 13.71 -1.36 -6.38
C GLY A 306 12.21 -1.03 -6.42
N ASP A 307 11.62 -1.03 -7.61
CA ASP A 307 10.23 -0.56 -7.82
C ASP A 307 9.15 -1.59 -7.45
N ASN A 308 9.50 -2.88 -7.35
CA ASN A 308 8.53 -3.97 -7.14
C ASN A 308 8.54 -4.50 -5.69
N PRO A 309 7.41 -4.92 -5.09
CA PRO A 309 7.38 -5.73 -3.88
C PRO A 309 8.24 -7.00 -3.98
N LEU A 310 8.75 -7.47 -2.85
CA LEU A 310 9.50 -8.73 -2.76
C LEU A 310 8.61 -9.87 -2.29
N VAL A 311 8.56 -10.97 -3.03
CA VAL A 311 7.86 -12.21 -2.66
C VAL A 311 8.89 -13.34 -2.55
N LEU A 312 9.01 -13.93 -1.36
CA LEU A 312 9.86 -15.09 -1.09
C LEU A 312 8.98 -16.34 -1.01
N LEU A 313 8.95 -17.14 -2.08
CA LEU A 313 8.25 -18.43 -2.09
C LEU A 313 9.22 -19.54 -1.67
N VAL A 314 8.95 -20.23 -0.56
CA VAL A 314 9.91 -21.17 0.04
C VAL A 314 9.33 -22.58 0.17
N ASP A 315 10.02 -23.56 -0.43
CA ASP A 315 9.55 -24.96 -0.50
C ASP A 315 9.66 -25.74 0.82
N GLY A 316 10.32 -25.14 1.82
CA GLY A 316 10.54 -25.67 3.18
C GLY A 316 10.55 -24.54 4.21
N ASP A 317 11.50 -24.58 5.16
CA ASP A 317 11.58 -23.64 6.28
C ASP A 317 12.31 -22.32 5.95
N VAL A 318 11.97 -21.29 6.74
CA VAL A 318 12.62 -19.96 6.74
C VAL A 318 13.13 -19.64 8.15
N ALA A 319 14.39 -19.21 8.27
CA ALA A 319 15.01 -18.82 9.52
C ALA A 319 15.75 -17.47 9.37
N ILE A 320 15.17 -16.39 9.91
CA ILE A 320 15.77 -15.05 9.91
C ILE A 320 16.39 -14.80 11.29
N ASN A 321 17.67 -15.12 11.43
CA ASN A 321 18.46 -14.86 12.64
C ASN A 321 19.28 -13.56 12.53
N GLY A 322 19.47 -13.06 11.30
CA GLY A 322 20.00 -11.73 11.00
C GLY A 322 18.90 -10.73 10.62
N GLY A 323 19.22 -9.79 9.73
CA GLY A 323 18.29 -8.76 9.25
C GLY A 323 17.71 -9.03 7.87
N LEU A 324 16.46 -8.62 7.65
CA LEU A 324 15.86 -8.43 6.34
C LEU A 324 15.26 -7.02 6.29
N ASP A 325 15.93 -6.08 5.60
CA ASP A 325 15.53 -4.68 5.50
C ASP A 325 14.91 -4.40 4.12
N VAL A 326 13.59 -4.17 4.14
CA VAL A 326 12.79 -3.64 3.03
C VAL A 326 12.31 -2.21 3.33
N GLY A 327 12.86 -1.54 4.34
CA GLY A 327 12.51 -0.17 4.67
C GLY A 327 13.09 0.86 3.70
N ALA A 328 12.39 1.97 3.54
CA ALA A 328 12.86 3.17 2.86
C ALA A 328 14.09 3.79 3.56
N LYS A 329 14.72 4.77 2.88
CA LYS A 329 15.89 5.54 3.35
C LYS A 329 15.78 6.98 2.85
N ALA A 330 15.54 7.95 3.73
CA ALA A 330 15.15 9.31 3.37
C ALA A 330 14.04 9.31 2.29
N ASN A 331 14.19 10.07 1.21
CA ASN A 331 13.29 10.10 0.06
C ASN A 331 13.15 8.76 -0.71
N GLN A 332 14.09 7.83 -0.59
CA GLN A 332 14.11 6.58 -1.38
C GLN A 332 13.15 5.54 -0.80
N PRO A 333 12.12 5.09 -1.53
CA PRO A 333 11.18 4.07 -1.06
C PRO A 333 11.83 2.69 -0.93
N GLY A 334 11.21 1.86 -0.09
CA GLY A 334 11.48 0.41 -0.09
C GLY A 334 10.86 -0.30 -1.30
N PRO A 335 11.16 -1.59 -1.53
CA PRO A 335 10.64 -2.39 -2.64
C PRO A 335 9.11 -2.34 -2.76
N GLY A 336 8.58 -1.66 -3.77
CA GLY A 336 7.13 -1.50 -3.98
C GLY A 336 6.42 -0.55 -3.01
N GLY A 337 7.17 0.29 -2.29
CA GLY A 337 6.68 1.55 -1.72
C GLY A 337 6.76 2.69 -2.72
N TYR A 338 6.18 3.84 -2.38
CA TYR A 338 6.11 5.01 -3.26
C TYR A 338 7.07 6.12 -2.84
N LEU A 339 7.58 6.88 -3.82
CA LEU A 339 8.46 8.04 -3.61
C LEU A 339 7.79 9.12 -2.74
N GLY A 340 8.58 9.82 -1.94
CA GLY A 340 8.16 11.10 -1.39
C GLY A 340 8.05 12.19 -2.47
N GLY A 341 7.45 13.32 -2.10
CA GLY A 341 7.35 14.49 -2.97
C GLY A 341 8.73 15.05 -3.36
N ASP A 342 8.88 15.47 -4.61
CA ASP A 342 10.12 16.02 -5.18
C ASP A 342 10.17 17.57 -5.07
N THR A 343 11.37 18.12 -5.19
CA THR A 343 11.65 19.55 -5.18
C THR A 343 11.27 20.21 -6.51
N SER A 344 10.28 21.09 -6.48
CA SER A 344 9.92 21.95 -7.61
C SER A 344 10.71 23.26 -7.55
N ILE A 345 11.79 23.34 -8.34
CA ILE A 345 12.50 24.60 -8.55
C ILE A 345 11.58 25.54 -9.35
N ASN A 346 11.09 26.60 -8.69
CA ASN A 346 10.07 27.53 -9.20
C ASN A 346 8.67 26.90 -9.43
N GLY A 347 8.15 26.14 -8.45
CA GLY A 347 6.76 25.69 -8.46
C GLY A 347 6.22 25.38 -7.05
N PRO A 348 4.91 25.05 -6.93
CA PRO A 348 4.35 24.50 -5.70
C PRO A 348 4.95 23.12 -5.42
N GLY A 349 4.98 22.70 -4.15
CA GLY A 349 5.50 21.38 -3.76
C GLY A 349 4.78 20.22 -4.45
N VAL A 350 5.43 19.07 -4.54
CA VAL A 350 4.80 17.85 -5.09
C VAL A 350 4.28 16.99 -3.94
N PRO A 351 3.00 16.57 -3.93
CA PRO A 351 2.50 15.59 -2.97
C PRO A 351 3.28 14.28 -3.02
N GLY A 352 3.40 13.60 -1.88
CA GLY A 352 4.00 12.29 -1.82
C GLY A 352 3.22 11.28 -2.65
N MET A 353 3.91 10.36 -3.32
CA MET A 353 3.23 9.40 -4.19
C MET A 353 2.52 8.30 -3.39
N GLY A 354 1.44 7.76 -3.98
CA GLY A 354 0.69 6.60 -3.49
C GLY A 354 -0.67 6.94 -2.85
N PRO A 355 -1.52 5.93 -2.54
CA PRO A 355 -2.90 6.16 -2.08
C PRO A 355 -3.04 6.83 -0.70
N GLY A 356 -1.93 6.96 0.04
CA GLY A 356 -1.83 7.71 1.29
C GLY A 356 -0.75 8.77 1.19
N GLY A 357 -0.53 9.35 0.02
CA GLY A 357 0.43 10.42 -0.20
C GLY A 357 0.27 11.56 0.80
N GLY A 358 1.36 11.98 1.41
CA GLY A 358 1.38 13.20 2.23
C GLY A 358 1.16 14.43 1.35
N GLN A 359 0.23 15.32 1.75
CA GLN A 359 -0.08 16.50 0.93
C GLN A 359 0.93 17.62 1.12
N VAL A 360 0.86 18.63 0.26
CA VAL A 360 1.67 19.85 0.31
C VAL A 360 0.85 21.01 0.82
N CYS A 361 1.49 22.11 1.16
CA CYS A 361 0.76 23.36 1.37
C CYS A 361 0.33 23.96 0.02
N GLN A 362 -0.80 24.67 0.01
CA GLN A 362 -1.34 25.36 -1.16
C GLN A 362 -1.76 26.79 -0.77
N CYS A 363 -0.80 27.67 -0.50
CA CYS A 363 -1.13 29.07 -0.24
C CYS A 363 -1.39 29.79 -1.56
N GLY A 364 -2.52 30.51 -1.66
CA GLY A 364 -2.97 31.15 -2.91
C GLY A 364 -2.14 32.35 -3.39
N SER A 365 -0.89 32.52 -2.92
CA SER A 365 -0.02 33.65 -3.26
C SER A 365 1.44 33.23 -3.36
N ILE A 366 2.01 33.42 -4.55
CA ILE A 366 3.35 33.02 -5.00
C ILE A 366 4.52 33.82 -4.36
N THR A 367 4.54 34.00 -3.04
CA THR A 367 5.62 34.73 -2.34
C THR A 367 6.27 33.94 -1.21
N ASN A 368 5.46 33.32 -0.34
CA ASN A 368 5.91 32.48 0.74
C ASN A 368 4.86 31.36 0.92
N ASP A 369 5.31 30.12 0.95
CA ASP A 369 4.53 28.90 1.18
C ASP A 369 5.25 28.19 2.34
N ASP A 370 5.29 28.82 3.52
CA ASP A 370 6.24 28.47 4.57
C ASP A 370 5.69 27.37 5.52
N CYS A 371 4.69 26.60 5.08
CA CYS A 371 4.05 25.52 5.82
C CYS A 371 4.70 24.15 5.55
N GLY A 372 4.86 23.35 6.60
CA GLY A 372 5.46 22.00 6.53
C GLY A 372 4.73 21.06 5.58
N GLY A 373 5.43 20.05 5.04
CA GLY A 373 4.85 19.01 4.20
C GLY A 373 4.17 17.90 5.01
N GLY A 374 3.06 17.35 4.52
CA GLY A 374 2.25 16.36 5.22
C GLY A 374 2.95 15.00 5.30
N GLY A 375 2.89 14.35 6.46
CA GLY A 375 3.36 12.97 6.61
C GLY A 375 2.44 11.98 5.92
N ALA A 376 2.99 10.92 5.33
CA ALA A 376 2.21 9.96 4.56
C ALA A 376 1.35 9.03 5.42
N GLY A 377 0.23 8.54 4.90
CA GLY A 377 -0.58 7.51 5.52
C GLY A 377 -0.30 6.10 4.99
N TYR A 378 -0.31 5.12 5.89
CA TYR A 378 -0.49 3.70 5.61
C TYR A 378 -0.92 3.07 6.94
N GLY A 379 -1.84 2.10 6.92
CA GLY A 379 -2.34 1.47 8.15
C GLY A 379 -3.28 2.37 8.94
N ASN A 380 -2.71 3.44 9.49
CA ASN A 380 -3.34 4.65 10.01
C ASN A 380 -3.01 5.85 9.09
N ALA A 381 -3.55 7.03 9.37
CA ALA A 381 -3.17 8.26 8.67
C ALA A 381 -1.74 8.71 9.07
N GLY A 382 -1.12 9.52 8.22
CA GLY A 382 0.00 10.37 8.61
C GLY A 382 -0.47 11.63 9.32
N ALA A 383 0.46 12.45 9.82
CA ALA A 383 0.15 13.71 10.47
C ALA A 383 0.35 14.93 9.55
N ALA A 384 -0.29 16.04 9.89
CA ALA A 384 -0.17 17.30 9.14
C ALA A 384 1.19 17.97 9.32
N GLY A 385 1.60 18.79 8.35
CA GLY A 385 2.70 19.74 8.53
C GLY A 385 2.33 20.88 9.48
N GLY A 386 3.33 21.63 9.96
CA GLY A 386 3.14 22.82 10.78
C GLY A 386 2.84 24.08 9.97
N ASP A 387 2.09 25.01 10.57
CA ASP A 387 1.63 26.25 9.93
C ASP A 387 2.60 27.44 10.14
N GLU A 388 2.69 28.32 9.15
CA GLU A 388 3.35 29.64 9.20
C GLU A 388 2.55 30.73 9.96
N GLY A 389 1.32 30.42 10.40
CA GLY A 389 0.49 31.30 11.23
C GLY A 389 -0.01 32.61 10.60
N ASN A 390 0.45 33.01 9.41
CA ASN A 390 0.21 34.33 8.82
C ASN A 390 -1.10 34.45 7.99
N GLY A 391 -1.92 33.40 7.98
CA GLY A 391 -3.26 33.42 7.37
C GLY A 391 -3.46 32.44 6.21
N CYS A 392 -2.44 31.70 5.78
CA CYS A 392 -2.64 30.49 5.00
C CYS A 392 -3.35 29.44 5.89
N GLY A 393 -4.68 29.36 5.76
CA GLY A 393 -5.57 28.75 6.75
C GLY A 393 -5.61 27.22 6.79
N THR A 394 -4.65 26.54 6.18
CA THR A 394 -4.67 25.08 5.96
C THR A 394 -3.28 24.46 6.10
N SER A 395 -3.03 23.83 7.25
CA SER A 395 -1.92 22.89 7.42
C SER A 395 -1.98 21.82 6.33
N SER A 396 -0.85 21.49 5.70
CA SER A 396 -0.82 20.41 4.71
C SER A 396 -1.30 19.10 5.35
N THR A 397 -2.33 18.48 4.79
CA THR A 397 -2.96 17.34 5.44
C THR A 397 -2.09 16.09 5.38
N GLY A 398 -1.99 15.39 6.51
CA GLY A 398 -1.40 14.06 6.56
C GLY A 398 -2.15 13.09 5.64
N GLY A 399 -1.41 12.20 4.97
CA GLY A 399 -1.96 11.26 4.01
C GLY A 399 -2.95 10.27 4.64
N SER A 400 -3.98 9.89 3.89
CA SER A 400 -5.04 8.99 4.36
C SER A 400 -4.56 7.55 4.61
N SER A 401 -5.21 6.87 5.55
CA SER A 401 -4.93 5.46 5.85
C SER A 401 -5.41 4.53 4.73
N TYR A 402 -4.53 3.70 4.18
CA TYR A 402 -4.90 2.66 3.21
C TYR A 402 -4.28 1.28 3.52
N GLY A 403 -4.28 0.39 2.51
CA GLY A 403 -3.82 -0.99 2.58
C GLY A 403 -4.91 -1.92 3.13
N SER A 404 -5.10 -3.08 2.48
CA SER A 404 -6.02 -4.09 3.00
C SER A 404 -5.46 -4.73 4.28
N PRO A 405 -6.28 -5.01 5.31
CA PRO A 405 -5.88 -5.86 6.44
C PRO A 405 -5.40 -7.26 6.05
N THR A 406 -5.70 -7.74 4.83
CA THR A 406 -5.22 -9.03 4.29
C THR A 406 -3.87 -8.95 3.58
N LEU A 407 -3.37 -7.74 3.28
CA LEU A 407 -2.23 -7.49 2.38
C LEU A 407 -2.34 -8.17 0.99
N VAL A 408 -3.58 -8.27 0.50
CA VAL A 408 -3.89 -8.62 -0.90
C VAL A 408 -4.74 -7.49 -1.49
N PRO A 409 -4.33 -6.83 -2.58
CA PRO A 409 -3.01 -6.95 -3.23
C PRO A 409 -1.85 -6.47 -2.33
N LEU A 410 -0.63 -6.92 -2.64
CA LEU A 410 0.58 -6.63 -1.86
C LEU A 410 1.17 -5.26 -2.27
N GLN A 411 1.05 -4.25 -1.42
CA GLN A 411 1.37 -2.85 -1.73
C GLN A 411 2.12 -2.18 -0.57
N GLY A 412 3.20 -1.46 -0.86
CA GLY A 412 4.01 -0.75 0.14
C GLY A 412 3.43 0.59 0.58
N GLY A 413 4.16 1.27 1.47
CA GLY A 413 3.86 2.57 2.04
C GLY A 413 3.85 3.68 1.00
N SER A 414 3.10 4.76 1.27
CA SER A 414 3.14 6.01 0.51
C SER A 414 4.24 6.93 1.01
N GLY A 415 4.72 7.82 0.14
CA GLY A 415 5.69 8.85 0.49
C GLY A 415 5.05 10.10 1.09
N GLY A 416 5.83 10.88 1.85
CA GLY A 416 5.40 12.16 2.44
C GLY A 416 5.42 13.31 1.42
N GLY A 417 4.77 14.42 1.75
CA GLY A 417 4.78 15.63 0.91
C GLY A 417 6.14 16.32 0.91
N GLY A 418 6.60 16.75 -0.27
CA GLY A 418 7.75 17.63 -0.44
C GLY A 418 7.29 19.07 -0.66
N ASN A 419 8.15 20.06 -0.42
CA ASN A 419 7.81 21.48 -0.62
C ASN A 419 8.70 22.10 -1.69
N GLY A 420 8.11 23.00 -2.49
CA GLY A 420 8.79 23.77 -3.52
C GLY A 420 9.31 25.10 -2.98
N GLN A 421 10.10 25.81 -3.78
CA GLN A 421 10.43 27.21 -3.46
C GLN A 421 10.58 28.07 -4.72
N ILE A 422 10.18 29.32 -4.60
CA ILE A 422 10.23 30.36 -5.66
C ILE A 422 11.68 30.81 -5.95
N SER A 423 12.65 30.52 -5.07
CA SER A 423 14.04 31.00 -5.20
C SER A 423 15.10 30.09 -4.54
N GLY A 424 14.85 28.77 -4.50
CA GLY A 424 15.80 27.80 -3.93
C GLY A 424 15.54 26.37 -4.41
N PRO A 425 16.41 25.41 -4.02
CA PRO A 425 16.00 24.01 -3.97
C PRO A 425 14.94 23.85 -2.87
N GLY A 426 13.87 23.11 -3.16
CA GLY A 426 12.88 22.71 -2.16
C GLY A 426 13.40 21.61 -1.22
N VAL A 427 12.47 20.96 -0.51
CA VAL A 427 12.75 19.75 0.30
C VAL A 427 11.93 18.56 -0.18
N GLN A 428 12.47 17.36 -0.01
CA GLN A 428 11.79 16.12 -0.38
C GLN A 428 11.05 15.50 0.80
N GLY A 429 9.91 14.90 0.51
CA GLY A 429 9.22 14.02 1.46
C GLY A 429 9.96 12.68 1.62
N GLY A 430 9.75 12.02 2.76
CA GLY A 430 10.30 10.68 3.01
C GLY A 430 9.62 9.60 2.16
N GLY A 431 10.38 8.62 1.70
CA GLY A 431 9.88 7.51 0.89
C GLY A 431 9.07 6.50 1.69
N GLY A 432 8.08 5.89 1.04
CA GLY A 432 7.24 4.86 1.64
C GLY A 432 7.96 3.51 1.81
N GLY A 433 7.74 2.85 2.95
CA GLY A 433 8.34 1.56 3.28
C GLY A 433 7.92 0.44 2.33
N GLY A 434 8.82 -0.51 2.08
CA GLY A 434 8.61 -1.57 1.10
C GLY A 434 7.56 -2.62 1.50
N ALA A 435 7.16 -3.41 0.52
CA ALA A 435 6.27 -4.54 0.67
C ALA A 435 7.01 -5.87 0.52
N LEU A 436 6.79 -6.75 1.50
CA LEU A 436 7.38 -8.08 1.62
C LEU A 436 6.30 -9.13 1.84
N GLN A 437 6.34 -10.21 1.06
CA GLN A 437 5.63 -11.45 1.33
C GLN A 437 6.64 -12.59 1.50
N ILE A 438 6.45 -13.43 2.52
CA ILE A 438 7.18 -14.70 2.69
C ILE A 438 6.14 -15.80 2.83
N SER A 439 6.12 -16.73 1.87
CA SER A 439 5.16 -17.85 1.83
C SER A 439 5.93 -19.17 1.84
N ALA A 440 6.02 -19.80 3.01
CA ALA A 440 6.83 -20.98 3.28
C ALA A 440 5.97 -22.24 3.48
N GLN A 441 6.33 -23.36 2.84
CA GLN A 441 5.60 -24.62 3.04
C GLN A 441 5.77 -25.19 4.46
N GLY A 442 6.88 -24.85 5.14
CA GLY A 442 7.19 -25.23 6.52
C GLY A 442 7.00 -24.08 7.51
N THR A 443 7.91 -23.99 8.49
CA THR A 443 7.89 -22.99 9.56
C THR A 443 8.71 -21.74 9.19
N ILE A 444 8.18 -20.56 9.51
CA ILE A 444 8.92 -19.29 9.50
C ILE A 444 9.38 -18.96 10.91
N THR A 445 10.69 -18.83 11.14
CA THR A 445 11.29 -18.45 12.43
C THR A 445 12.01 -17.12 12.33
N ILE A 446 11.58 -16.12 13.11
CA ILE A 446 12.19 -14.77 13.15
C ILE A 446 12.84 -14.55 14.51
N ASN A 447 14.17 -14.59 14.56
CA ASN A 447 14.97 -14.34 15.77
C ASN A 447 15.77 -13.03 15.70
N GLY A 448 16.07 -12.55 14.49
CA GLY A 448 16.68 -11.24 14.24
C GLY A 448 15.61 -10.19 13.98
N PHE A 449 15.62 -9.54 12.81
CA PHE A 449 14.61 -8.53 12.46
C PHE A 449 14.12 -8.58 11.00
N ILE A 450 12.88 -8.15 10.81
CA ILE A 450 12.34 -7.67 9.54
C ILE A 450 12.02 -6.18 9.71
N ASN A 451 12.48 -5.34 8.79
CA ASN A 451 12.18 -3.91 8.75
C ASN A 451 11.48 -3.53 7.44
N ALA A 452 10.35 -2.82 7.54
CA ALA A 452 9.59 -2.25 6.43
C ALA A 452 9.22 -0.79 6.71
N ALA A 453 10.10 -0.07 7.41
CA ALA A 453 9.89 1.32 7.80
C ALA A 453 9.78 2.30 6.62
N GLY A 454 9.08 3.42 6.83
CA GLY A 454 9.14 4.61 5.99
C GLY A 454 10.39 5.45 6.26
N GLY A 455 10.78 6.28 5.30
CA GLY A 455 11.97 7.14 5.38
C GLY A 455 11.68 8.52 5.97
N GLY A 456 12.73 9.19 6.45
CA GLY A 456 12.63 10.57 6.94
C GLY A 456 12.40 11.59 5.82
N GLY A 457 11.66 12.67 6.12
CA GLY A 457 11.57 13.86 5.26
C GLY A 457 12.76 14.80 5.45
N GLU A 458 13.16 15.51 4.41
CA GLU A 458 14.32 16.42 4.45
C GLU A 458 14.03 17.69 5.26
N GLY A 459 15.03 18.17 6.00
CA GLY A 459 15.01 19.48 6.63
C GLY A 459 15.33 20.59 5.63
N GLY A 460 14.91 21.83 5.92
CA GLY A 460 15.17 22.97 5.05
C GLY A 460 16.67 23.19 4.75
N PRO A 461 17.12 23.16 3.48
CA PRO A 461 18.50 23.50 3.13
C PRO A 461 18.78 24.97 3.44
N SER A 462 19.82 25.22 4.24
CA SER A 462 20.10 26.55 4.77
C SER A 462 20.27 27.65 3.72
N PHE A 463 19.74 28.82 4.06
CA PHE A 463 19.66 30.03 3.22
C PHE A 463 18.56 29.96 2.15
N GLY A 464 17.36 29.56 2.55
CA GLY A 464 16.18 29.70 1.67
C GLY A 464 14.91 30.20 2.36
N GLY A 465 14.59 29.74 3.58
CA GLY A 465 13.21 29.74 4.08
C GLY A 465 12.39 28.44 3.86
N PRO A 466 12.88 27.32 3.29
CA PRO A 466 11.98 26.21 2.95
C PRO A 466 11.47 25.46 4.21
N PRO A 467 10.15 25.20 4.30
CA PRO A 467 9.56 24.40 5.36
C PRO A 467 9.88 22.91 5.22
N GLY A 468 9.85 22.16 6.32
CA GLY A 468 10.33 20.78 6.37
C GLY A 468 9.45 19.76 5.62
N GLY A 469 10.09 18.74 5.03
CA GLY A 469 9.42 17.69 4.26
C GLY A 469 8.70 16.66 5.14
N GLY A 470 7.57 16.13 4.69
CA GLY A 470 6.77 15.17 5.44
C GLY A 470 7.40 13.77 5.49
N GLY A 471 7.23 13.07 6.61
CA GLY A 471 7.76 11.72 6.83
C GLY A 471 7.04 10.64 5.99
N GLY A 472 7.80 9.67 5.48
CA GLY A 472 7.27 8.53 4.73
C GLY A 472 6.56 7.51 5.62
N SER A 473 5.55 6.83 5.09
CA SER A 473 4.77 5.84 5.86
C SER A 473 5.42 4.46 5.86
N GLY A 474 5.17 3.69 6.91
CA GLY A 474 5.57 2.29 6.99
C GLY A 474 4.89 1.40 5.93
N GLY A 475 5.58 0.35 5.52
CA GLY A 475 5.17 -0.57 4.46
C GLY A 475 4.37 -1.79 4.91
N ALA A 476 4.61 -2.92 4.25
CA ALA A 476 3.79 -4.11 4.35
C ALA A 476 4.63 -5.38 4.58
N VAL A 477 4.28 -6.19 5.57
CA VAL A 477 4.90 -7.51 5.79
C VAL A 477 3.82 -8.59 5.92
N LEU A 478 3.75 -9.47 4.93
CA LEU A 478 2.86 -10.64 4.86
C LEU A 478 3.68 -11.92 5.09
N LEU A 479 3.50 -12.58 6.23
CA LEU A 479 4.11 -13.88 6.52
C LEU A 479 3.06 -14.99 6.44
N GLU A 480 3.36 -16.05 5.70
CA GLU A 480 2.48 -17.19 5.48
C GLU A 480 3.23 -18.52 5.63
N GLY A 481 2.70 -19.47 6.42
CA GLY A 481 3.27 -20.81 6.47
C GLY A 481 2.54 -21.79 7.37
N GLU A 482 3.17 -22.94 7.65
CA GLU A 482 2.62 -23.93 8.58
C GLU A 482 2.46 -23.31 9.97
N ARG A 483 3.53 -22.65 10.44
CA ARG A 483 3.68 -22.00 11.74
C ARG A 483 4.60 -20.79 11.60
N ILE A 484 4.42 -19.79 12.45
CA ILE A 484 5.32 -18.64 12.58
C ILE A 484 5.82 -18.61 14.02
N LEU A 485 7.15 -18.54 14.20
CA LEU A 485 7.86 -18.69 15.49
C LEU A 485 8.95 -17.63 15.66
N GLY A 486 9.50 -17.54 16.88
CA GLY A 486 10.72 -16.79 17.19
C GLY A 486 10.55 -15.72 18.26
N THR A 487 11.59 -14.91 18.44
CA THR A 487 11.69 -13.84 19.45
C THR A 487 12.16 -12.50 18.87
N GLY A 488 12.22 -12.39 17.55
CA GLY A 488 12.74 -11.23 16.83
C GLY A 488 11.74 -10.07 16.71
N ILE A 489 12.15 -9.05 15.97
CA ILE A 489 11.37 -7.83 15.72
C ILE A 489 10.80 -7.83 14.31
N ILE A 490 9.54 -7.41 14.15
CA ILE A 490 8.94 -7.10 12.85
C ILE A 490 8.38 -5.68 12.92
N ALA A 491 8.99 -4.77 12.18
CA ALA A 491 8.71 -3.34 12.25
C ALA A 491 8.29 -2.78 10.88
N ALA A 492 7.31 -1.87 10.89
CA ALA A 492 6.88 -1.08 9.75
C ALA A 492 6.47 0.31 10.25
N ASN A 493 7.37 1.00 10.96
CA ASN A 493 7.10 2.32 11.53
C ASN A 493 7.19 3.43 10.47
N GLY A 494 6.54 4.57 10.72
CA GLY A 494 6.70 5.75 9.88
C GLY A 494 8.04 6.45 10.15
N GLY A 495 8.52 7.21 9.16
CA GLY A 495 9.62 8.16 9.32
C GLY A 495 9.14 9.48 9.95
N GLY A 496 10.08 10.26 10.48
CA GLY A 496 9.81 11.62 10.96
C GLY A 496 9.78 12.63 9.80
N GLY A 497 9.08 13.75 9.99
CA GLY A 497 9.22 14.91 9.09
C GLY A 497 10.49 15.72 9.39
N GLY A 498 10.99 16.47 8.42
CA GLY A 498 12.08 17.43 8.61
C GLY A 498 11.64 18.71 9.32
N ALA A 499 12.57 19.51 9.81
CA ALA A 499 12.29 20.85 10.34
C ALA A 499 12.29 21.92 9.23
N GLY A 500 11.64 23.06 9.46
CA GLY A 500 11.74 24.25 8.60
C GLY A 500 13.02 25.06 8.84
N ASP A 501 13.59 25.65 7.77
CA ASP A 501 14.72 26.61 7.82
C ASP A 501 14.23 28.03 7.54
N ASP A 502 14.84 29.03 8.17
CA ASP A 502 14.76 30.45 7.80
C ASP A 502 16.05 31.18 8.27
N LEU A 503 16.31 32.37 7.73
CA LEU A 503 17.37 33.29 8.13
C LEU A 503 17.33 33.70 9.62
N ALA A 504 16.17 33.63 10.30
CA ALA A 504 16.03 33.83 11.74
C ALA A 504 16.29 32.55 12.58
N CYS A 505 16.48 31.41 11.92
CA CYS A 505 16.63 30.10 12.52
C CYS A 505 18.07 29.55 12.38
N GLY A 506 18.38 28.47 13.09
CA GLY A 506 19.57 27.67 12.88
C GLY A 506 19.31 26.56 11.84
N PHE A 507 20.35 25.77 11.55
CA PHE A 507 20.25 24.61 10.66
C PHE A 507 19.05 23.72 11.01
N ALA A 508 18.12 23.57 10.08
CA ALA A 508 17.04 22.61 10.16
C ALA A 508 17.58 21.17 10.04
N GLY A 509 17.14 20.28 10.93
CA GLY A 509 17.46 18.86 10.85
C GLY A 509 16.51 18.08 9.93
N ASP A 510 17.03 17.02 9.31
CA ASP A 510 16.24 15.99 8.64
C ASP A 510 15.43 15.17 9.66
N GLY A 511 14.26 14.69 9.23
CA GLY A 511 13.53 13.65 9.94
C GLY A 511 14.26 12.31 9.89
N GLN A 512 14.05 11.47 10.90
CA GLN A 512 14.68 10.15 10.95
C GLN A 512 13.93 9.12 10.08
N ASP A 513 14.66 8.16 9.51
CA ASP A 513 14.07 6.92 9.02
C ASP A 513 13.38 6.15 10.16
N GLY A 514 12.28 5.45 9.86
CA GLY A 514 11.55 4.62 10.81
C GLY A 514 12.46 3.57 11.47
N ALA A 515 12.64 3.71 12.78
CA ALA A 515 13.41 2.77 13.59
C ALA A 515 12.60 1.49 13.91
N LEU A 516 13.28 0.43 14.35
CA LEU A 516 12.62 -0.86 14.63
C LEU A 516 11.57 -0.81 15.76
N LEU A 517 11.80 -0.03 16.82
CA LEU A 517 10.99 -0.06 18.06
C LEU A 517 10.69 1.32 18.67
N SER A 518 11.43 2.36 18.33
CA SER A 518 11.13 3.74 18.72
C SER A 518 10.41 4.46 17.59
N ALA A 519 9.72 5.56 17.92
CA ALA A 519 9.35 6.54 16.92
C ALA A 519 10.62 7.02 16.21
N ALA A 520 10.53 7.22 14.90
CA ALA A 520 11.50 8.05 14.20
C ALA A 520 11.28 9.49 14.66
N ARG A 521 12.33 10.15 15.14
CA ARG A 521 12.17 11.55 15.53
C ARG A 521 11.98 12.44 14.32
N GLY A 522 11.15 13.46 14.49
CA GLY A 522 11.19 14.61 13.59
C GLY A 522 12.56 15.29 13.64
N GLY A 523 12.87 16.03 12.57
CA GLY A 523 14.02 16.92 12.53
C GLY A 523 13.88 18.05 13.55
N THR A 524 15.00 18.56 14.06
CA THR A 524 14.99 19.65 15.05
C THR A 524 15.64 20.91 14.50
N VAL A 525 15.09 22.07 14.82
CA VAL A 525 15.64 23.39 14.47
C VAL A 525 15.86 24.25 15.71
N ALA A 526 16.82 25.18 15.65
CA ALA A 526 17.05 26.15 16.71
C ALA A 526 16.44 27.50 16.33
N GLY A 527 15.59 28.07 17.19
CA GLY A 527 14.96 29.38 16.94
C GLY A 527 13.43 29.28 16.93
N PRO A 528 12.74 30.12 16.13
CA PRO A 528 11.28 30.18 16.08
C PRO A 528 10.64 29.37 14.93
N CYS A 529 11.42 28.65 14.12
CA CYS A 529 10.92 27.71 13.10
C CYS A 529 10.34 26.43 13.72
N GLY A 530 9.58 25.67 12.92
CA GLY A 530 8.96 24.43 13.34
C GLY A 530 9.89 23.21 13.32
N ASP A 531 9.98 22.51 14.46
CA ASP A 531 10.49 21.13 14.52
C ASP A 531 9.58 20.18 13.70
N GLY A 532 10.16 19.14 13.11
CA GLY A 532 9.41 18.10 12.41
C GLY A 532 8.63 17.18 13.35
N GLY A 533 7.62 16.51 12.83
CA GLY A 533 6.77 15.57 13.56
C GLY A 533 7.34 14.15 13.65
N ASP A 534 7.24 13.52 14.82
CA ASP A 534 7.63 12.13 15.08
C ASP A 534 6.79 11.11 14.29
N GLY A 535 7.45 10.10 13.72
CA GLY A 535 6.84 9.01 12.94
C GLY A 535 6.13 7.96 13.79
N ALA A 536 5.02 7.41 13.27
CA ALA A 536 4.13 6.50 13.98
C ALA A 536 4.75 5.13 14.32
N THR A 537 4.33 4.59 15.47
CA THR A 537 4.67 3.24 15.96
C THR A 537 3.45 2.53 16.53
N ALA A 538 3.57 1.25 16.90
CA ALA A 538 2.45 0.52 17.52
C ALA A 538 2.03 1.09 18.91
N ALA A 539 2.83 1.99 19.49
CA ALA A 539 2.54 2.64 20.78
C ALA A 539 2.10 4.11 20.65
N SER A 540 2.46 4.79 19.55
CA SER A 540 2.22 6.24 19.34
C SER A 540 1.76 6.53 17.91
N PRO A 541 0.71 7.35 17.69
CA PRO A 541 0.38 7.85 16.36
C PRO A 541 1.47 8.80 15.84
N ALA A 542 1.42 9.09 14.54
CA ALA A 542 2.23 10.15 13.94
C ALA A 542 1.93 11.49 14.64
N GLN A 543 2.96 12.31 14.85
CA GLN A 543 2.80 13.66 15.42
C GLN A 543 2.83 14.71 14.31
N PRO A 544 2.02 15.80 14.41
CA PRO A 544 2.12 16.93 13.51
C PRO A 544 3.50 17.58 13.56
N GLY A 545 3.87 18.28 12.49
CA GLY A 545 4.98 19.22 12.54
C GLY A 545 4.66 20.41 13.44
N GLY A 546 5.69 21.05 13.99
CA GLY A 546 5.56 22.27 14.76
C GLY A 546 5.19 23.45 13.86
N SER A 547 4.14 24.18 14.21
CA SER A 547 3.83 25.50 13.65
C SER A 547 4.83 26.56 14.14
N SER A 548 5.07 27.54 13.30
CA SER A 548 6.05 28.63 13.47
C SER A 548 5.35 29.97 13.75
N GLY A 549 6.13 31.05 13.85
CA GLY A 549 5.59 32.42 13.84
C GLY A 549 5.29 32.93 12.42
N PRO A 550 4.71 34.13 12.27
CA PRO A 550 4.49 34.75 10.97
C PRO A 550 5.83 34.98 10.24
N ASP A 551 5.82 34.71 8.93
CA ASP A 551 7.00 34.80 8.04
C ASP A 551 8.16 33.88 8.48
N LEU A 552 7.84 32.68 8.98
CA LEU A 552 8.78 31.64 9.44
C LEU A 552 8.26 30.24 9.12
N SER A 553 9.18 29.29 8.95
CA SER A 553 8.85 28.02 8.29
C SER A 553 8.52 26.86 9.24
N GLY A 554 7.42 26.16 8.95
CA GLY A 554 6.90 25.03 9.71
C GLY A 554 7.63 23.71 9.45
N GLY A 555 7.56 22.79 10.41
CA GLY A 555 8.12 21.44 10.28
C GLY A 555 7.18 20.48 9.55
N GLY A 556 7.72 19.47 8.87
CA GLY A 556 6.94 18.44 8.19
C GLY A 556 6.27 17.47 9.17
N GLY A 557 5.11 16.92 8.79
CA GLY A 557 4.36 15.96 9.61
C GLY A 557 4.97 14.56 9.63
N GLY A 558 4.80 13.82 10.74
CA GLY A 558 5.26 12.45 10.88
C GLY A 558 4.50 11.44 10.00
N GLY A 559 5.20 10.41 9.52
CA GLY A 559 4.62 9.34 8.69
C GLY A 559 3.81 8.31 9.49
N GLY A 560 2.80 7.72 8.85
CA GLY A 560 1.91 6.68 9.38
C GLY A 560 2.54 5.28 9.45
N ILE A 561 1.84 4.35 10.10
CA ILE A 561 2.36 3.04 10.50
C ILE A 561 1.88 1.88 9.60
N GLY A 562 2.84 1.18 9.01
CA GLY A 562 2.68 0.02 8.15
C GLY A 562 1.87 -1.16 8.73
N ARG A 563 1.42 -2.07 7.87
CA ARG A 563 0.62 -3.26 8.25
C ARG A 563 1.44 -4.54 8.29
N LEU A 564 1.11 -5.40 9.25
CA LEU A 564 1.70 -6.73 9.41
C LEU A 564 0.60 -7.79 9.31
N ARG A 565 0.77 -8.79 8.44
CA ARG A 565 -0.21 -9.88 8.24
C ARG A 565 0.44 -11.23 8.50
N PHE A 566 -0.26 -12.06 9.27
CA PHE A 566 0.21 -13.40 9.63
C PHE A 566 -0.84 -14.47 9.27
N ASN A 567 -0.61 -15.22 8.21
CA ASN A 567 -1.41 -16.38 7.82
C ASN A 567 -0.71 -17.66 8.32
N MET A 568 -1.37 -18.46 9.17
CA MET A 568 -0.82 -19.72 9.69
C MET A 568 -1.75 -20.88 9.40
N TYR A 569 -1.22 -22.05 9.07
CA TYR A 569 -2.02 -23.27 8.93
C TYR A 569 -2.36 -23.88 10.30
N SER A 570 -1.43 -23.80 11.26
CA SER A 570 -1.63 -24.32 12.62
C SER A 570 -1.12 -23.38 13.73
N GLY A 571 -1.82 -23.39 14.86
CA GLY A 571 -1.47 -22.58 16.03
C GLY A 571 -1.89 -21.11 15.93
N SER A 572 -1.25 -20.28 16.75
CA SER A 572 -1.46 -18.84 16.85
C SER A 572 -0.11 -18.12 16.82
N LEU A 573 -0.13 -16.80 16.55
CA LEU A 573 1.10 -16.00 16.56
C LEU A 573 1.75 -16.03 17.97
N PRO A 574 3.08 -16.18 18.09
CA PRO A 574 3.74 -16.18 19.39
C PRO A 574 3.79 -14.78 19.98
N GLY A 575 3.34 -14.62 21.23
CA GLY A 575 3.49 -13.39 22.01
C GLY A 575 4.94 -13.06 22.42
N ALA A 576 5.93 -13.73 21.83
CA ALA A 576 7.37 -13.48 22.01
C ALA A 576 7.99 -12.70 20.83
N LEU A 577 7.29 -12.59 19.69
CA LEU A 577 7.68 -11.68 18.62
C LEU A 577 7.34 -10.24 19.01
N THR A 578 8.28 -9.32 18.81
CA THR A 578 8.02 -7.89 19.04
C THR A 578 7.53 -7.26 17.75
N LEU A 579 6.30 -6.74 17.75
CA LEU A 579 5.63 -6.21 16.56
C LEU A 579 5.48 -4.69 16.68
N SER A 580 5.92 -3.95 15.67
CA SER A 580 5.62 -2.52 15.54
C SER A 580 4.99 -2.25 14.17
N GLY A 581 3.67 -2.43 14.10
CA GLY A 581 2.87 -2.29 12.88
C GLY A 581 1.40 -2.66 13.16
N VAL A 582 0.48 -2.21 12.32
CA VAL A 582 -0.95 -2.55 12.41
C VAL A 582 -1.13 -4.02 12.05
N SER A 583 -1.20 -4.88 13.06
CA SER A 583 -1.14 -6.34 12.90
C SER A 583 -2.51 -7.00 12.70
N SER A 584 -2.56 -8.03 11.85
CA SER A 584 -3.74 -8.89 11.69
C SER A 584 -3.36 -10.36 11.44
N THR A 585 -4.25 -11.29 11.79
CA THR A 585 -4.01 -12.75 11.73
C THR A 585 -5.09 -13.50 10.97
N GLY A 586 -4.78 -14.70 10.48
CA GLY A 586 -5.80 -15.65 10.01
C GLY A 586 -5.21 -16.96 9.49
N SER A 587 -6.04 -17.74 8.80
CA SER A 587 -5.69 -19.07 8.31
C SER A 587 -4.92 -19.01 6.98
N ALA A 588 -3.85 -19.80 6.89
CA ALA A 588 -3.17 -20.04 5.62
C ALA A 588 -3.97 -20.99 4.72
N ALA A 589 -4.09 -20.67 3.44
CA ALA A 589 -4.76 -21.52 2.46
C ALA A 589 -3.85 -22.67 2.01
N VAL A 590 -4.40 -23.87 1.84
CA VAL A 590 -3.67 -25.06 1.37
C VAL A 590 -4.50 -25.85 0.36
N ASN A 591 -3.87 -26.32 -0.72
CA ASN A 591 -4.52 -27.17 -1.75
C ASN A 591 -4.04 -28.62 -1.70
#